data_AF-A0A957FFZ3-F1
#
_entry.id   AF-A0A957FFZ3-F1
#
_cell.length_a   1.000
_cell.length_b   1.000
_cell.length_c   1.000
_cell.angle_alpha   90.00
_cell.angle_beta   90.00
_cell.angle_gamma   90.00
#
_symmetry.space_group_name_H-M   'P 1'
#
loop_
_entity.id
_entity.type
_entity.pdbx_description
1 polymer ?
#
loop_
_entity_poly.entity_id
_entity_poly.type
_entity_poly.pdbx_seq_one_letter_code
_entity_poly.pdbx_strand_id
1 'polypeptide(L)' 'MSDHEKNSVKVIDYHAYLLRIWREEGYGWRISLQPSNSSERFGFADLQAAMNFVENNLYGKESLNEIIDG' A
#
# COMPACT_ATOMS: atom_id res chain seq x y z
N MET A 1 0.87 -17.19 -40.37
CA MET A 1 1.47 -16.30 -39.35
C MET A 1 0.55 -16.40 -38.14
N SER A 2 1.06 -16.96 -37.04
CA SER A 2 0.25 -17.37 -35.90
C SER A 2 0.11 -16.20 -34.93
N ASP A 3 -1.13 -15.77 -34.71
CA ASP A 3 -1.53 -14.81 -33.69
C ASP A 3 -1.34 -15.45 -32.30
N HIS A 4 -0.15 -15.30 -31.73
CA HIS A 4 0.04 -15.46 -30.30
C HIS A 4 -0.29 -14.13 -29.64
N GLU A 5 -1.60 -13.88 -29.44
CA GLU A 5 -2.09 -12.91 -28.48
C GLU A 5 -1.48 -13.26 -27.12
N LYS A 6 -0.44 -12.51 -26.75
CA LYS A 6 0.16 -12.53 -25.41
C LYS A 6 -0.93 -12.11 -24.44
N ASN A 7 -1.62 -13.10 -23.89
CA ASN A 7 -2.52 -12.92 -22.77
C ASN A 7 -1.63 -12.62 -21.55
N SER A 8 -1.17 -11.38 -21.41
CA SER A 8 -0.44 -10.94 -20.24
C SER A 8 -1.40 -10.99 -19.08
N VAL A 9 -1.27 -12.02 -18.23
CA VAL A 9 -1.98 -12.09 -16.96
C VAL A 9 -1.63 -10.82 -16.20
N LYS A 10 -2.60 -9.92 -16.06
CA LYS A 10 -2.44 -8.72 -15.24
C LYS A 10 -2.38 -9.20 -13.80
N VAL A 11 -1.16 -9.34 -13.28
CA VAL A 11 -0.95 -9.64 -11.86
C VAL A 11 -1.52 -8.44 -11.11
N ILE A 12 -2.64 -8.65 -10.43
CA ILE A 12 -3.20 -7.64 -9.54
C ILE A 12 -2.29 -7.62 -8.32
N ASP A 13 -1.49 -6.57 -8.15
CA ASP A 13 -0.68 -6.43 -6.95
C ASP A 13 -1.62 -6.28 -5.74
N TYR A 14 -1.57 -7.25 -4.84
CA TYR A 14 -2.48 -7.35 -3.71
C TYR A 14 -1.78 -6.89 -2.45
N HIS A 15 -2.26 -5.77 -1.90
CA HIS A 15 -1.71 -5.17 -0.68
C HIS A 15 -2.73 -5.23 0.45
N ALA A 16 -2.36 -5.87 1.55
CA ALA A 16 -3.19 -5.98 2.74
C ALA A 16 -2.52 -5.32 3.95
N TYR A 17 -3.32 -4.65 4.76
CA TYR A 17 -2.88 -3.96 5.97
C TYR A 17 -3.81 -4.30 7.14
N LEU A 18 -3.23 -4.45 8.32
CA LEU A 18 -3.97 -4.44 9.57
C LEU A 18 -4.15 -3.00 10.06
N LEU A 19 -5.40 -2.54 10.07
CA LEU A 19 -5.81 -1.22 10.56
C LEU A 19 -6.18 -1.30 12.05
N ARG A 20 -5.58 -0.42 12.86
CA ARG A 20 -5.97 -0.22 14.26
C ARG A 20 -6.39 1.24 14.44
N ILE A 21 -7.52 1.44 15.11
CA ILE A 21 -8.08 2.76 15.43
C ILE A 21 -8.37 2.79 16.92
N TRP A 22 -7.88 3.81 17.62
CA TRP A 22 -8.16 4.03 19.03
C TRP A 22 -8.27 5.53 19.32
N ARG A 23 -8.80 5.87 20.49
CA ARG A 23 -8.85 7.24 20.98
C ARG A 23 -7.98 7.33 22.23
N GLU A 24 -7.10 8.31 22.27
CA GLU A 24 -6.26 8.60 23.43
C GLU A 24 -6.92 9.68 24.28
N GLU A 25 -6.96 9.51 25.59
CA GLU A 25 -7.50 10.51 26.49
C GLU A 25 -6.63 11.79 26.47
N GLY A 26 -7.26 12.95 26.33
CA GLY A 26 -6.54 14.22 26.11
C GLY A 26 -6.00 14.42 24.69
N TYR A 27 -6.13 13.43 23.81
CA TYR A 27 -5.76 13.51 22.40
C TYR A 27 -6.95 13.16 21.49
N GLY A 28 -6.73 13.29 20.18
CA GLY A 28 -7.71 12.90 19.16
C GLY A 28 -7.75 11.39 18.91
N TRP A 29 -8.40 11.02 17.80
CA TRP A 29 -8.28 9.68 17.25
C TRP A 29 -6.84 9.41 16.82
N ARG A 30 -6.42 8.15 16.92
CA ARG A 30 -5.13 7.65 16.48
C ARG A 30 -5.32 6.43 15.62
N ILE A 31 -4.42 6.28 14.65
CA ILE A 31 -4.47 5.20 13.68
C ILE A 31 -3.08 4.59 13.55
N SER A 32 -3.02 3.28 13.39
CA SER A 32 -1.82 2.62 12.89
C SER A 32 -2.15 1.62 11.80
N LEU A 33 -1.24 1.55 10.82
CA LEU A 33 -1.24 0.57 9.76
C LEU A 33 -0.04 -0.35 9.91
N GLN A 34 -0.25 -1.63 9.66
CA GLN A 34 0.79 -2.64 9.60
C GLN A 34 0.61 -3.47 8.33
N PRO A 35 1.58 -3.49 7.40
CA PRO A 35 1.53 -4.36 6.22
C PRO A 35 1.47 -5.83 6.61
N SER A 36 0.74 -6.67 5.87
CA SER A 36 0.63 -8.10 6.17
C SER A 36 1.95 -8.87 6.07
N ASN A 37 2.91 -8.35 5.31
CA ASN A 37 4.24 -8.93 5.08
C ASN A 37 5.34 -8.31 5.95
N SER A 38 5.01 -7.38 6.86
CA SER A 38 5.98 -6.68 7.70
C SER A 38 5.49 -6.57 9.15
N SER A 39 6.44 -6.57 10.08
CA SER A 39 6.18 -6.23 11.48
C SER A 39 6.24 -4.72 11.76
N GLU A 40 6.63 -3.93 10.77
CA GLU A 40 6.71 -2.46 10.87
C GLU A 40 5.33 -1.84 11.00
N ARG A 41 5.23 -0.79 11.82
CA ARG A 41 3.98 -0.07 12.07
C ARG A 41 4.15 1.40 11.76
N PHE A 42 3.20 1.93 11.04
CA PHE A 42 3.11 3.34 10.68
C PHE A 42 1.98 3.97 11.48
N GLY A 43 2.28 5.01 12.25
CA GLY A 43 1.31 5.73 13.08
C GLY A 43 0.85 7.03 12.45
N PHE A 44 -0.44 7.36 12.61
CA PHE A 44 -1.07 8.54 12.02
C PHE A 44 -2.00 9.23 13.03
N ALA A 45 -2.14 10.56 12.87
CA ALA A 45 -3.01 11.38 13.69
C ALA A 45 -4.48 11.35 13.22
N ASP A 46 -4.73 10.93 11.98
CA ASP A 46 -6.07 10.85 11.39
C ASP A 46 -6.11 9.84 10.23
N LEU A 47 -7.32 9.56 9.74
CA LEU A 47 -7.57 8.56 8.69
C LEU A 47 -7.09 9.04 7.32
N GLN A 48 -7.14 10.34 7.05
CA GLN A 48 -6.72 10.88 5.76
C GLN A 48 -5.22 10.68 5.55
N ALA A 49 -4.41 10.96 6.57
CA ALA A 49 -2.97 10.73 6.53
C ALA A 49 -2.62 9.24 6.33
N ALA A 50 -3.38 8.34 6.96
CA ALA A 50 -3.20 6.90 6.79
C ALA A 50 -3.52 6.43 5.36
N MET A 51 -4.61 6.93 4.76
CA MET A 51 -4.99 6.59 3.39
C MET A 51 -4.01 7.17 2.36
N ASN A 52 -3.56 8.41 2.55
CA ASN A 52 -2.52 9.02 1.71
C ASN A 52 -1.23 8.18 1.73
N PHE A 53 -0.87 7.60 2.87
CA PHE A 53 0.28 6.71 2.97
C PHE A 53 0.08 5.43 2.15
N VAL A 54 -1.11 4.80 2.21
CA VAL A 54 -1.41 3.60 1.43
C VAL A 54 -1.33 3.93 -0.06
N GLU A 55 -2.01 4.95 -0.52
CA GLU A 55 -2.01 5.36 -1.94
C GLU A 55 -0.58 5.59 -2.44
N ASN A 56 0.26 6.35 -1.72
CA ASN A 56 1.62 6.63 -2.15
C ASN A 56 2.55 5.39 -2.13
N ASN A 57 2.33 4.43 -1.21
CA ASN A 57 3.13 3.21 -1.15
C ASN A 57 2.73 2.17 -2.20
N LEU A 58 1.49 2.22 -2.69
CA LEU A 58 1.03 1.41 -3.81
C LEU A 58 1.75 1.84 -5.11
N TYR A 59 1.88 3.14 -5.35
CA TYR A 59 2.50 3.65 -6.58
C TYR A 59 4.04 3.77 -6.53
N GLY A 60 4.63 3.73 -5.33
CA GLY A 60 6.08 3.91 -5.13
C GLY A 60 6.97 2.70 -5.43
N LYS A 61 6.40 1.50 -5.65
CA LYS A 61 7.18 0.29 -5.99
C LYS A 61 7.12 -0.11 -7.46
N GLU A 62 6.09 0.31 -8.20
CA GLU A 62 5.99 0.02 -9.65
C GLU A 62 7.02 0.82 -10.47
N SER A 63 7.39 2.01 -10.01
CA SER A 63 8.26 2.95 -10.74
C SER A 63 9.76 2.61 -10.70
N LEU A 64 10.20 1.59 -9.95
CA LEU A 64 11.59 1.11 -9.99
C LEU A 64 11.78 -0.10 -10.92
N ASN A 65 10.73 -0.88 -11.19
CA ASN A 65 10.83 -2.05 -12.06
C ASN A 65 10.79 -1.66 -13.56
N GLU A 66 10.13 -0.55 -13.91
CA GLU A 66 10.16 -0.03 -15.30
C GLU A 66 11.48 0.64 -15.69
N ILE A 67 12.31 1.04 -14.72
CA ILE A 67 13.60 1.71 -14.99
C ILE A 67 14.74 0.71 -15.21
N ILE A 68 14.62 -0.53 -14.71
CA ILE A 68 15.70 -1.53 -14.76
C ILE A 68 15.62 -2.41 -16.03
N ASP A 69 14.46 -2.45 -16.71
CA ASP A 69 14.23 -3.23 -17.94
C ASP A 69 14.16 -2.35 -19.22
N GLY A 70 14.59 -1.08 -19.15
CA GLY A 70 14.62 -0.12 -20.28
C GLY A 70 15.99 0.02 -20.96
#